data_AF-A0A355HDW1-F1
#
_entry.id   AF-A0A355HDW1-F1
#
_cell.length_a   1.000
_cell.length_b   1.000
_cell.length_c   1.000
_cell.angle_alpha   90.00
_cell.angle_beta   90.00
_cell.angle_gamma   90.00
#
_symmetry.space_group_name_H-M   'P 1'
#
loop_
_entity.id
_entity.type
_entity.pdbx_description
1 polymer ?
#
loop_
_entity_poly.entity_id
_entity_poly.type
_entity_poly.pdbx_seq_one_letter_code
_entity_poly.pdbx_strand_id
1 'polypeptide(L)'
;MAFEQPACRVCEFTLVSRLFCFSCNALQPFPLEVDFFEVLGFPISFEIKSAELEERYQQLSLELHPDFYGSAPEAEKRLSETATAVLNTAYNTLREPTSRAG
;
A
#
# COMPACT_ATOMS: atom_id res chain seq x y z
N MET A 1 11.63 17.34 7.55
CA MET A 1 10.21 16.94 7.71
C MET A 1 10.23 15.42 7.70
N ALA A 2 10.05 14.80 8.87
CA ALA A 2 10.14 13.37 9.02
C ALA A 2 8.82 12.76 8.52
N PHE A 3 8.90 11.87 7.52
CA PHE A 3 7.78 10.99 7.21
C PHE A 3 7.57 10.10 8.44
N GLU A 4 6.54 10.38 9.23
CA GLU A 4 6.14 9.50 10.33
C GLU A 4 5.60 8.22 9.71
N GLN A 5 6.49 7.26 9.50
CA GLN A 5 6.13 5.94 8.99
C GLN A 5 5.20 5.27 10.02
N PRO A 6 4.00 4.83 9.61
CA PRO A 6 3.06 4.23 10.55
C PRO A 6 3.66 2.95 11.14
N ALA A 7 3.43 2.70 12.43
CA ALA A 7 3.88 1.46 13.07
C ALA A 7 2.83 0.36 12.92
N CYS A 8 3.28 -0.88 12.80
CA CYS A 8 2.40 -2.04 12.74
C CYS A 8 1.67 -2.20 14.07
N ARG A 9 0.34 -2.42 14.03
CA ARG A 9 -0.44 -2.64 15.25
C ARG A 9 -0.20 -4.00 15.91
N VAL A 10 0.49 -4.92 15.22
CA VAL A 10 0.70 -6.31 15.66
C VAL A 10 2.10 -6.49 16.25
N CYS A 11 3.12 -6.02 15.56
CA CYS A 11 4.52 -6.23 15.95
C CYS A 11 5.27 -4.92 16.25
N GLU A 12 4.59 -3.78 16.23
CA GLU A 12 5.15 -2.44 16.50
C GLU A 12 6.30 -2.02 15.55
N PHE A 13 6.55 -2.83 14.52
CA PHE A 13 7.60 -2.55 13.55
C PHE A 13 7.19 -1.44 12.60
N THR A 14 8.16 -0.66 12.15
CA THR A 14 7.94 0.42 11.19
C THR A 14 7.40 -0.14 9.88
N LEU A 15 6.20 0.28 9.50
CA LEU A 15 5.60 -0.15 8.25
C LEU A 15 6.25 0.60 7.10
N VAL A 16 6.78 -0.16 6.15
CA VAL A 16 7.15 0.41 4.86
C VAL A 16 5.88 0.77 4.10
N SER A 17 4.85 -0.08 4.08
CA SER A 17 3.54 0.22 3.47
C SER A 17 2.44 0.23 4.52
N ARG A 18 1.56 1.24 4.47
CA ARG A 18 0.44 1.34 5.40
C ARG A 18 -0.61 0.23 5.26
N LEU A 19 -0.61 -0.48 4.13
CA LEU A 19 -1.54 -1.57 3.85
C LEU A 19 -1.08 -2.90 4.45
N PHE A 20 0.23 -3.12 4.56
CA PHE A 20 0.79 -4.43 4.86
C PHE A 20 2.10 -4.37 5.65
N CYS A 21 2.21 -5.24 6.66
CA CYS A 21 3.45 -5.42 7.41
C CYS A 21 4.26 -6.59 6.86
N PHE A 22 5.42 -6.27 6.27
CA PHE A 22 6.39 -7.28 5.79
C PHE A 22 7.12 -8.04 6.92
N SER A 23 7.09 -7.54 8.16
CA SER A 23 7.77 -8.20 9.29
C SER A 23 6.94 -9.30 9.94
N CYS A 24 5.62 -9.15 9.98
CA CYS A 24 4.72 -10.12 10.61
C CYS A 24 3.65 -10.67 9.65
N ASN A 25 3.77 -10.40 8.35
CA ASN A 25 2.82 -10.79 7.30
C ASN A 25 1.35 -10.49 7.66
N ALA A 26 1.10 -9.34 8.27
CA ALA A 26 -0.24 -8.96 8.73
C ALA A 26 -0.80 -7.78 7.92
N LEU A 27 -2.00 -7.98 7.39
CA LEU A 27 -2.81 -6.94 6.77
C LEU A 27 -3.15 -5.87 7.81
N GLN A 28 -2.82 -4.62 7.51
CA GLN A 28 -3.09 -3.51 8.42
C GLN A 28 -4.41 -2.84 8.04
N PRO A 29 -5.26 -2.47 9.01
CA PRO A 29 -6.42 -1.63 8.73
C PRO A 29 -5.95 -0.21 8.41
N PHE A 30 -6.47 0.36 7.32
CA PHE A 30 -6.19 1.73 6.89
C PHE A 30 -7.51 2.48 6.67
N PRO A 31 -7.52 3.81 6.90
CA PRO A 31 -8.66 4.64 6.51
C PRO A 31 -8.79 4.68 4.98
N LEU A 32 -10.01 4.88 4.48
CA LEU A 32 -10.26 5.07 3.04
C LEU A 32 -9.51 6.30 2.47
N GLU A 33 -9.28 7.30 3.32
CA GLU A 33 -8.46 8.47 3.04
C GLU A 33 -7.02 8.19 3.49
N VAL A 34 -6.24 7.53 2.63
CA VAL A 34 -4.82 7.28 2.83
C VAL A 34 -4.03 7.86 1.67
N ASP A 35 -2.85 8.39 1.97
CA ASP A 35 -1.97 8.96 0.96
C ASP A 35 -1.33 7.86 0.10
N PHE A 36 -1.31 8.06 -1.22
CA PHE A 36 -0.79 7.09 -2.17
C PHE A 36 0.71 6.82 -2.00
N PHE A 37 1.47 7.80 -1.53
CA PHE A 37 2.88 7.62 -1.19
C PHE A 37 3.03 6.69 0.02
N GLU A 38 2.19 6.83 1.05
CA GLU A 38 2.17 5.93 2.22
C GLU A 38 1.71 4.51 1.89
N VAL A 39 0.77 4.36 0.94
CA VAL A 39 0.29 3.06 0.46
C VAL A 39 1.42 2.25 -0.15
N LEU A 40 2.24 2.87 -1.00
CA LEU A 40 3.37 2.19 -1.65
C LEU A 40 4.63 2.20 -0.78
N GLY A 41 4.69 3.07 0.22
CA GLY A 41 5.84 3.20 1.11
C GLY A 41 6.98 4.04 0.55
N PHE A 42 6.63 5.00 -0.30
CA PHE A 42 7.57 5.98 -0.81
C PHE A 42 7.52 7.25 0.04
N PRO A 43 8.65 7.95 0.21
CA PRO A 43 8.62 9.33 0.69
C PRO A 43 7.84 10.18 -0.32
N ILE A 44 7.09 11.18 0.16
CA ILE A 44 6.45 12.18 -0.71
C ILE A 44 7.57 12.94 -1.41
N SER A 45 7.85 12.54 -2.64
CA SER A 45 8.95 13.05 -3.44
C SER A 45 8.53 13.00 -4.90
N PHE A 46 8.92 14.02 -5.64
CA PHE A 46 8.57 14.13 -7.06
C PHE A 46 9.43 13.23 -7.96
N GLU A 47 10.53 12.68 -7.42
CA GLU A 47 11.52 11.88 -8.14
C GLU A 47 11.33 10.36 -7.94
N ILE A 48 10.09 9.87 -7.97
CA ILE A 48 9.84 8.42 -7.94
C ILE A 48 10.10 7.84 -9.32
N LYS A 49 11.02 6.88 -9.44
CA LYS A 49 11.23 6.14 -10.68
C LYS A 49 10.07 5.18 -10.90
N SER A 50 9.49 5.21 -12.09
CA SER A 50 8.42 4.29 -12.49
C SER A 50 8.80 2.81 -12.34
N ALA A 51 10.06 2.45 -12.56
CA ALA A 51 10.55 1.10 -12.34
C ALA A 51 10.48 0.67 -10.86
N GLU A 52 10.90 1.53 -9.93
CA GLU A 52 10.83 1.25 -8.48
C GLU A 52 9.38 1.21 -8.00
N LEU A 53 8.54 2.12 -8.53
CA LEU A 53 7.11 2.16 -8.26
C LEU A 53 6.43 0.85 -8.68
N GLU A 54 6.75 0.34 -9.87
CA GLU A 54 6.20 -0.90 -10.40
C GLU A 54 6.66 -2.13 -9.64
N GLU A 55 7.93 -2.22 -9.30
CA GLU A 55 8.46 -3.32 -8.47
C GLU A 55 7.74 -3.37 -7.12
N ARG A 56 7.59 -2.20 -6.48
CA ARG A 56 6.92 -2.07 -5.18
C ARG A 56 5.44 -2.43 -5.26
N TYR A 57 4.77 -1.98 -6.31
CA TYR A 57 3.40 -2.31 -6.61
C TYR A 57 3.20 -3.82 -6.79
N GLN A 58 4.04 -4.48 -7.59
CA GLN A 58 3.93 -5.92 -7.83
C GLN A 58 4.11 -6.71 -6.53
N GLN A 59 5.10 -6.35 -5.71
CA GLN A 59 5.30 -7.00 -4.41
C GLN A 59 4.08 -6.86 -3.49
N LEU A 60 3.55 -5.64 -3.36
CA LEU A 60 2.36 -5.40 -2.52
C LEU A 60 1.12 -6.08 -3.09
N SER A 61 0.93 -6.06 -4.40
CA SER A 61 -0.23 -6.68 -5.06
C SER A 61 -0.27 -8.18 -4.80
N LEU A 62 0.87 -8.85 -4.78
CA LEU A 62 0.98 -10.26 -4.42
C LEU A 62 0.64 -10.47 -2.94
N GLU A 63 1.24 -9.72 -2.02
CA GLU A 63 0.99 -9.89 -0.56
C GLU A 63 -0.45 -9.55 -0.15
N LEU A 64 -1.08 -8.60 -0.87
CA LEU A 64 -2.44 -8.14 -0.62
C LEU A 64 -3.48 -8.92 -1.43
N HIS A 65 -3.09 -9.86 -2.27
CA HIS A 65 -3.98 -10.50 -3.23
C HIS A 65 -5.10 -11.29 -2.51
N PRO A 66 -6.39 -11.06 -2.86
CA PRO A 66 -7.53 -11.66 -2.15
C PRO A 66 -7.57 -13.20 -2.23
N ASP A 67 -6.85 -13.78 -3.19
CA ASP A 67 -6.69 -15.24 -3.34
C ASP A 67 -6.01 -15.87 -2.10
N PHE A 68 -5.04 -15.18 -1.49
CA PHE A 68 -4.43 -15.64 -0.22
C PHE A 68 -5.40 -15.56 0.96
N TYR A 69 -6.37 -14.65 0.88
CA TYR A 69 -7.39 -14.44 1.92
C TYR A 69 -8.65 -15.27 1.64
N GLY A 70 -8.65 -16.18 0.66
CA GLY A 70 -9.78 -17.05 0.31
C GLY A 70 -10.32 -17.88 1.49
N SER A 71 -9.48 -18.20 2.47
CA SER A 71 -9.87 -18.88 3.72
C SER A 71 -9.95 -17.95 4.95
N ALA A 72 -9.62 -16.66 4.80
CA ALA A 72 -9.69 -15.67 5.86
C ALA A 72 -11.15 -15.24 6.15
N PRO A 73 -11.42 -14.67 7.33
CA PRO A 73 -12.73 -14.10 7.65
C PRO A 73 -13.14 -13.01 6.65
N GLU A 74 -14.46 -12.83 6.47
CA GLU A 74 -15.02 -11.86 5.51
C GLU A 74 -14.48 -10.43 5.68
N ALA A 75 -14.17 -10.03 6.92
CA ALA A 75 -13.58 -8.73 7.20
C ALA A 75 -12.19 -8.56 6.57
N GLU A 76 -11.33 -9.59 6.66
CA GLU A 76 -9.99 -9.57 6.06
C GLU A 76 -10.03 -9.67 4.55
N LYS A 77 -10.95 -10.48 4.00
CA LYS A 77 -11.20 -10.54 2.55
C LYS A 77 -11.55 -9.17 1.99
N ARG A 78 -12.56 -8.51 2.57
CA ARG A 78 -12.99 -7.17 2.15
C ARG A 78 -11.87 -6.14 2.31
N LEU A 79 -11.08 -6.24 3.38
CA LEU A 79 -9.94 -5.37 3.62
C LEU A 79 -8.87 -5.58 2.54
N SER A 80 -8.55 -6.82 2.18
CA SER A 80 -7.60 -7.18 1.12
C SER A 80 -8.08 -6.71 -0.27
N GLU A 81 -9.37 -6.89 -0.58
CA GLU A 81 -9.98 -6.36 -1.80
C GLU A 81 -9.86 -4.84 -1.87
N THR A 82 -10.20 -4.15 -0.78
CA THR A 82 -10.08 -2.69 -0.69
C THR A 82 -8.63 -2.24 -0.79
N ALA A 83 -7.70 -2.95 -0.12
CA ALA A 83 -6.28 -2.64 -0.13
C ALA A 83 -5.71 -2.75 -1.54
N THR A 84 -6.07 -3.81 -2.27
CA THR A 84 -5.69 -4.02 -3.66
C THR A 84 -6.24 -2.91 -4.56
N ALA A 85 -7.51 -2.53 -4.39
CA ALA A 85 -8.10 -1.44 -5.17
C ALA A 85 -7.41 -0.09 -4.92
N VAL A 86 -7.12 0.23 -3.65
CA VAL A 86 -6.40 1.45 -3.26
C VAL A 86 -4.96 1.42 -3.79
N LEU A 87 -4.26 0.28 -3.70
CA LEU A 87 -2.92 0.10 -4.24
C LEU A 87 -2.88 0.32 -5.76
N ASN A 88 -3.83 -0.24 -6.51
CA ASN A 88 -3.92 -0.05 -7.96
C ASN A 88 -4.15 1.42 -8.32
N THR A 89 -5.03 2.08 -7.56
CA THR A 89 -5.32 3.51 -7.74
C THR A 89 -4.08 4.35 -7.47
N ALA A 90 -3.41 4.11 -6.32
CA ALA A 90 -2.18 4.77 -5.93
C ALA A 90 -1.07 4.60 -6.98
N TYR A 91 -0.85 3.38 -7.44
CA TYR A 91 0.12 3.07 -8.48
C TYR A 91 -0.21 3.80 -9.78
N ASN A 92 -1.45 3.76 -10.27
CA ASN A 92 -1.79 4.43 -11.52
C ASN A 92 -1.65 5.95 -11.41
N THR A 93 -2.06 6.54 -10.28
CA THR A 93 -1.92 7.98 -10.01
C THR A 93 -0.46 8.42 -9.93
N LEU A 94 0.41 7.66 -9.25
CA LEU A 94 1.83 7.99 -9.12
C LEU A 94 2.64 7.65 -10.38
N ARG A 95 2.20 6.65 -11.16
CA ARG A 95 2.86 6.23 -12.40
C ARG A 95 2.61 7.19 -13.55
N GLU A 96 1.45 7.85 -13.59
CA GLU A 96 1.15 8.86 -14.61
C GLU A 96 1.64 10.25 -14.16
N PRO A 97 2.84 10.70 -14.56
CA PRO A 97 3.31 12.07 -14.24
C PRO A 97 2.45 13.17 -14.88
N THR A 98 1.51 12.82 -15.77
CA THR A 98 0.77 13.74 -16.65
C THR A 98 -0.69 13.99 -16.28
N SER A 99 -1.26 13.39 -15.23
CA SER A 99 -2.61 13.76 -14.75
C SER A 99 -2.62 14.96 -13.78
N ARG A 100 -1.54 15.75 -13.74
CA ARG A 100 -1.57 17.15 -13.28
C ARG A 100 -1.96 18.07 -14.44
N ALA A 101 -3.22 18.07 -14.84
CA ALA A 101 -3.90 19.23 -15.42
C ALA A 101 -5.33 18.88 -15.81
N GLY A 102 -6.26 19.46 -15.08
CA GLY A 102 -7.67 19.62 -15.41
C GLY A 102 -8.24 20.66 -14.47
#